data_AF-A0A380JNE8-F1
#
_entry.id   AF-A0A380JNE8-F1
#
_cell.length_a   1.000
_cell.length_b   1.000
_cell.length_c   1.000
_cell.angle_alpha   90.00
_cell.angle_beta   90.00
_cell.angle_gamma   90.00
#
_symmetry.space_group_name_H-M   'P 1'
#
loop_
_entity.id
_entity.type
_entity.pdbx_description
1 polymer ?
#
loop_
_entity_poly.entity_id
_entity_poly.type
_entity_poly.pdbx_seq_one_letter_code
_entity_poly.pdbx_strand_id
1 'polypeptide(L)' 'MSEQYLSIKESLGYKNVKQALWNVFSVDLDEIRIREGEYENFGFDFKYKGYKMNMGISATGKCVQFEAGEGGLFGYIVF' A
#
# COMPACT_ATOMS: atom_id res chain seq x y z
N MET A 1 -23.63 -10.68 7.88
CA MET A 1 -22.29 -10.74 8.51
C MET A 1 -21.50 -9.59 7.94
N SER A 2 -20.93 -8.72 8.77
CA SER A 2 -19.95 -7.74 8.26
C SER A 2 -18.77 -8.53 7.69
N GLU A 3 -18.39 -8.28 6.44
CA GLU A 3 -17.18 -8.89 5.90
C GLU A 3 -15.98 -8.46 6.74
N GLN A 4 -15.23 -9.44 7.21
CA GLN A 4 -14.02 -9.18 7.98
C GLN A 4 -12.85 -9.03 7.01
N TYR A 5 -12.28 -7.83 6.94
CA TYR A 5 -11.02 -7.56 6.24
C TYR A 5 -9.84 -8.03 7.10
N LEU A 6 -8.73 -8.39 6.45
CA LEU A 6 -7.48 -8.67 7.16
C LEU A 6 -6.91 -7.39 7.77
N SER A 7 -6.07 -7.52 8.79
CA SER A 7 -5.21 -6.39 9.16
C SER A 7 -4.29 -6.06 7.99
N ILE A 8 -3.88 -4.79 7.86
CA ILE A 8 -3.02 -4.36 6.76
C ILE A 8 -1.77 -5.24 6.66
N LYS A 9 -1.11 -5.57 7.77
CA LYS A 9 0.09 -6.42 7.77
C LYS A 9 -0.16 -7.86 7.29
N GLU A 10 -1.38 -8.33 7.41
CA GLU A 10 -1.79 -9.66 6.94
C GLU A 10 -2.26 -9.66 5.48
N SER A 11 -2.62 -8.49 4.93
CA SER A 11 -3.09 -8.32 3.56
C SER A 11 -2.06 -8.78 2.52
N LEU A 12 -2.56 -9.23 1.37
CA LEU A 12 -1.71 -9.59 0.21
C LEU A 12 -0.92 -8.36 -0.28
N GLY A 13 -1.57 -7.19 -0.31
CA GLY A 13 -0.94 -5.93 -0.72
C GLY A 13 0.29 -5.61 0.12
N TYR A 14 0.20 -5.67 1.45
CA TYR A 14 1.31 -5.37 2.33
C TYR A 14 2.47 -6.35 2.17
N LYS A 15 2.18 -7.65 2.10
CA LYS A 15 3.21 -8.68 1.92
C LYS A 15 3.96 -8.49 0.60
N ASN A 16 3.24 -8.20 -0.49
CA ASN A 16 3.83 -7.98 -1.80
C ASN A 16 4.66 -6.69 -1.84
N VAL A 17 4.15 -5.58 -1.29
CA VAL A 17 4.88 -4.31 -1.24
C VAL A 17 6.12 -4.42 -0.35
N LYS A 18 6.02 -5.05 0.82
CA LYS A 18 7.16 -5.31 1.70
C LYS A 18 8.27 -6.07 0.98
N GLN A 19 7.91 -7.15 0.28
CA GLN A 19 8.88 -7.93 -0.50
C GLN A 19 9.51 -7.10 -1.63
N ALA A 20 8.72 -6.32 -2.36
CA ALA A 20 9.19 -5.48 -3.45
C ALA A 20 10.14 -4.36 -2.95
N LEU A 21 9.79 -3.70 -1.85
CA LEU A 21 10.64 -2.68 -1.22
C LEU A 21 11.97 -3.25 -0.78
N TRP A 22 11.96 -4.43 -0.15
CA TRP A 22 13.20 -5.09 0.26
C TRP A 22 14.06 -5.48 -0.95
N ASN A 23 13.47 -6.11 -1.96
CA ASN A 23 14.22 -6.63 -3.10
C ASN A 23 14.79 -5.54 -4.01
N VAL A 24 14.07 -4.44 -4.19
CA VAL A 24 14.45 -3.38 -5.14
C VAL A 24 15.21 -2.25 -4.46
N PHE A 25 14.82 -1.90 -3.22
CA PHE A 25 15.33 -0.72 -2.53
C PHE A 25 16.08 -1.04 -1.24
N SER A 26 16.11 -2.30 -0.79
CA SER A 26 16.67 -2.72 0.51
C SER A 26 16.07 -1.95 1.68
N VAL A 27 14.74 -1.77 1.65
CA VAL A 27 13.97 -1.01 2.62
C VAL A 27 12.94 -1.92 3.27
N ASP A 28 12.88 -1.92 4.60
CA ASP A 28 11.84 -2.64 5.34
C ASP A 28 10.60 -1.76 5.50
N LEU A 29 9.46 -2.26 5.03
CA LEU A 29 8.17 -1.59 5.19
C LEU A 29 7.73 -1.53 6.65
N ASP A 30 8.16 -2.48 7.50
CA ASP A 30 7.78 -2.50 8.92
C ASP A 30 8.38 -1.32 9.72
N GLU A 31 9.46 -0.73 9.22
CA GLU A 31 10.13 0.44 9.78
C GLU A 31 9.53 1.77 9.28
N ILE A 32 8.60 1.70 8.31
CA ILE A 32 7.95 2.87 7.74
C ILE A 32 6.58 3.07 8.39
N ARG A 33 6.30 4.31 8.79
CA ARG A 33 4.96 4.68 9.25
C ARG A 33 3.96 4.59 8.10
N ILE A 34 3.01 3.66 8.22
CA ILE A 34 1.89 3.52 7.30
C ILE A 34 0.70 4.41 7.70
N ARG A 35 -0.05 4.86 6.70
CA ARG A 35 -1.39 5.44 6.82
C ARG A 35 -2.39 4.38 6.40
N GLU A 36 -3.21 3.95 7.35
CA GLU A 36 -4.23 2.93 7.13
C GLU A 36 -5.51 3.53 6.52
N GLY A 37 -6.24 2.74 5.74
CA GLY A 37 -7.52 3.11 5.14
C GLY A 37 -8.72 2.34 5.69
N GLU A 38 -9.81 2.31 4.93
CA GLU A 38 -11.10 1.72 5.32
C GLU A 38 -11.13 0.19 5.20
N TYR A 39 -10.37 -0.38 4.27
CA TYR A 39 -10.26 -1.83 4.05
C TYR A 39 -8.81 -2.30 4.31
N GLU A 40 -8.27 -3.18 3.46
CA GLU A 40 -6.88 -3.62 3.50
C GLU A 40 -5.91 -2.61 2.84
N ASN A 41 -6.38 -1.38 2.61
CA ASN A 41 -5.65 -0.36 1.87
C ASN A 41 -4.77 0.48 2.78
N PHE A 42 -3.63 0.91 2.25
CA PHE A 42 -2.66 1.67 3.01
C PHE A 42 -1.79 2.52 2.09
N GLY A 43 -1.20 3.57 2.63
CA GLY A 43 -0.18 4.35 1.94
C GLY A 43 0.96 4.75 2.85
N PHE A 44 2.08 5.12 2.27
CA PHE A 44 3.27 5.54 3.01
C PHE A 44 4.11 6.50 2.17
N ASP A 45 4.93 7.28 2.86
CA ASP A 45 5.91 8.13 2.20
C ASP A 45 7.26 7.43 2.18
N PHE A 46 7.95 7.57 1.06
CA PHE A 46 9.24 6.95 0.83
C PHE A 46 10.18 7.96 0.16
N LYS A 47 11.45 7.99 0.56
CA LYS A 47 12.46 8.84 -0.08
C LYS A 47 13.47 7.99 -0.82
N TYR A 48 13.65 8.24 -2.11
CA TYR A 48 14.62 7.54 -2.94
C TYR A 48 15.36 8.51 -3.84
N LYS A 49 16.70 8.42 -3.86
CA LYS A 49 17.58 9.29 -4.67
C LYS A 49 17.26 10.80 -4.54
N GLY A 50 16.86 11.23 -3.35
CA GLY A 50 16.50 12.63 -3.09
C GLY A 50 15.03 12.99 -3.34
N TYR A 51 14.28 12.16 -4.08
CA TYR A 51 12.86 12.37 -4.37
C TYR A 51 11.97 11.84 -3.25
N LYS A 52 10.94 12.61 -2.89
CA LYS A 52 9.85 12.14 -2.04
C LYS A 52 8.80 11.49 -2.92
N MET A 53 8.43 10.26 -2.59
CA MET A 53 7.41 9.49 -3.27
C MET A 53 6.30 9.18 -2.27
N ASN A 54 5.06 9.20 -2.75
CA ASN A 54 3.90 8.75 -2.00
C ASN A 54 3.42 7.46 -2.66
N MET A 55 3.42 6.35 -1.92
CA MET A 55 2.94 5.07 -2.45
C MET A 55 1.65 4.67 -1.74
N GLY A 56 0.73 4.07 -2.48
CA GLY A 56 -0.54 3.60 -1.95
C GLY A 56 -1.02 2.31 -2.59
N ILE A 57 -1.54 1.42 -1.77
CA ILE A 57 -2.43 0.35 -2.21
C ILE A 57 -3.84 0.84 -1.96
N SER A 58 -4.68 0.80 -3.00
CA SER A 58 -6.04 1.32 -2.93
C SER A 58 -7.00 0.35 -2.27
N ALA A 59 -8.12 0.90 -1.83
CA ALA A 59 -9.27 0.14 -1.37
C ALA A 59 -9.82 -0.75 -2.48
N THR A 60 -10.01 -2.02 -2.15
CA THR A 60 -10.85 -2.95 -2.91
C THR A 60 -11.76 -3.68 -1.92
N GLY A 61 -13.05 -3.35 -1.95
CA GLY A 61 -14.10 -4.07 -1.28
C GLY A 61 -14.17 -5.51 -1.79
N LYS A 62 -14.48 -6.43 -0.88
CA LYS A 62 -14.66 -7.84 -1.27
C LYS A 62 -15.89 -8.00 -2.14
N CYS A 63 -15.77 -8.83 -3.18
CA CYS A 63 -16.83 -9.12 -4.14
C CYS A 63 -17.38 -7.89 -4.90
N VAL A 64 -16.62 -6.78 -4.93
CA VAL A 64 -16.90 -5.62 -5.78
C VAL A 64 -15.93 -5.65 -6.95
N GLN A 65 -16.45 -5.50 -8.18
CA GLN A 65 -15.62 -5.38 -9.38
C GLN A 65 -15.53 -3.93 -9.82
N PHE A 66 -14.39 -3.56 -10.40
CA PHE A 66 -14.11 -2.26 -11.04
C PHE A 66 -14.05 -1.08 -10.09
N GLU A 67 -13.53 -1.29 -8.88
CA GLU A 67 -13.27 -0.17 -7.99
C GLU A 67 -12.07 0.65 -8.46
N ALA A 68 -12.16 1.96 -8.28
CA ALA A 68 -11.08 2.86 -8.66
C ALA A 68 -9.82 2.52 -7.86
N GLY A 69 -8.77 2.08 -8.55
CA GLY A 69 -7.53 1.65 -7.92
C GLY A 69 -7.48 0.16 -7.56
N GLU A 70 -8.42 -0.67 -8.02
CA GLU A 70 -8.31 -2.13 -7.98
C GLU A 70 -7.02 -2.57 -8.70
N GLY A 71 -6.01 -2.99 -7.91
CA GLY A 71 -4.63 -3.24 -8.38
C GLY A 71 -3.55 -2.27 -7.85
N GLY A 72 -3.94 -1.24 -7.10
CA GLY A 72 -3.06 -0.23 -6.49
C GLY A 72 -3.11 1.14 -7.19
N LEU A 73 -2.75 2.21 -6.46
CA LEU A 73 -2.61 3.56 -7.00
C LEU A 73 -1.16 4.00 -6.87
N PHE A 74 -0.50 4.23 -8.01
CA PHE A 74 0.86 4.77 -8.03
C PHE A 74 0.83 6.23 -8.48
N GLY A 75 1.19 7.15 -7.59
CA GLY A 75 1.26 8.58 -7.87
C GLY A 75 2.60 9.15 -7.43
N TYR A 76 3.14 10.11 -8.18
CA TYR A 76 4.27 10.91 -7.75
C TYR A 76 3.77 12.33 -7.50
N ILE A 77 4.10 12.88 -6.33
CA ILE A 77 3.84 14.30 -6.04
C ILE A 77 5.15 15.03 -6.31
N VAL A 78 5.17 15.85 -7.36
CA VAL A 78 6.25 16.81 -7.62
C VAL A 78 5.85 18.12 -6.94
N PHE A 79 6.69 18.63 -6.05
CA PHE A 79 6.61 19.99 -5.54
C PHE A 79 7.60 20.87 -6.30
#